data_AF-V4JKZ7-F1
#
_entry.id   AF-V4JKZ7-F1
#
_cell.length_a   1.000
_cell.length_b   1.000
_cell.length_c   1.000
_cell.angle_alpha   90.00
_cell.angle_beta   90.00
_cell.angle_gamma   90.00
#
_symmetry.space_group_name_H-M   'P 1'
#
loop_
_entity.id
_entity.type
_entity.pdbx_description
1 polymer ?
#
loop_
_entity_poly.entity_id
_entity_poly.type
_entity_poly.pdbx_seq_one_letter_code
_entity_poly.pdbx_strand_id
1 'polypeptide(L)'
;MMKKSMPMPMPIQGISFAPRSRQFVQAFGILTQSPMRWKQTGTAVLLTIVACTLFGCGGGLVAPEGPQPNAFINQVQSNCGRLSIGAQPIDYLLGDESNDAYFLDQLSKLSAGQINQATFTNNINSFYSAGANDRALSCIFDQRKGS
;
A
#
# COMPACT_ATOMS: atom_id res chain seq x y z
N MET A 1 -30.22 -34.84 26.24
CA MET A 1 -29.13 -35.58 25.58
C MET A 1 -29.27 -35.39 24.07
N MET A 2 -28.56 -34.41 23.50
CA MET A 2 -28.55 -34.16 22.05
C MET A 2 -27.10 -34.07 21.60
N LYS A 3 -26.70 -34.98 20.71
CA LYS A 3 -25.34 -35.20 20.23
C LYS A 3 -24.86 -33.97 19.45
N LYS A 4 -23.74 -33.41 19.90
CA LYS A 4 -22.99 -32.31 19.30
C LYS A 4 -22.17 -32.87 18.12
N SER A 5 -22.59 -32.60 16.88
CA SER A 5 -21.83 -32.97 15.68
C SER A 5 -20.70 -31.96 15.47
N MET A 6 -19.45 -32.43 15.57
CA MET A 6 -18.25 -31.64 15.31
C MET A 6 -17.85 -31.74 13.83
N PRO A 7 -17.35 -30.66 13.20
CA PRO A 7 -16.89 -30.67 11.82
C PRO A 7 -15.52 -31.36 11.66
N MET A 8 -15.37 -32.14 10.58
CA MET A 8 -14.14 -32.84 10.20
C MET A 8 -13.16 -31.91 9.47
N PRO A 9 -11.83 -32.08 9.65
CA PRO A 9 -10.80 -31.29 8.99
C PRO A 9 -10.58 -31.70 7.51
N MET A 10 -10.33 -30.69 6.67
CA MET A 10 -9.98 -30.85 5.25
C MET A 10 -8.50 -31.26 5.05
N PRO A 11 -8.15 -32.00 3.98
CA PRO A 11 -6.77 -32.19 3.56
C PRO A 11 -6.23 -30.99 2.76
N ILE A 12 -5.08 -30.47 3.19
CA ILE A 12 -4.30 -29.42 2.53
C ILE A 12 -3.52 -30.05 1.36
N GLN A 13 -3.82 -29.64 0.13
CA GLN A 13 -3.01 -30.01 -1.05
C GLN A 13 -1.89 -29.00 -1.23
N GLY A 14 -0.66 -29.53 -1.34
CA GLY A 14 0.58 -28.78 -1.35
C GLY A 14 0.79 -27.93 -2.60
N ILE A 15 1.23 -26.69 -2.38
CA ILE A 15 1.63 -25.75 -3.41
C ILE A 15 3.15 -25.90 -3.58
N SER A 16 3.56 -26.44 -4.73
CA SER A 16 4.96 -26.60 -5.10
C SER A 16 5.52 -25.27 -5.61
N PHE A 17 6.41 -24.63 -4.85
CA PHE A 17 7.17 -23.45 -5.27
C PHE A 17 8.38 -23.86 -6.11
N ALA A 18 8.41 -23.44 -7.38
CA ALA A 18 9.58 -23.53 -8.24
C ALA A 18 10.41 -22.22 -8.18
N PRO A 19 11.75 -22.28 -8.17
CA PRO A 19 12.60 -21.10 -8.02
C PRO A 19 12.90 -20.38 -9.34
N ARG A 20 12.57 -19.08 -9.35
CA ARG A 20 13.38 -17.93 -9.80
C ARG A 20 14.52 -18.24 -10.78
N SER A 21 14.28 -18.06 -12.08
CA SER A 21 15.32 -17.98 -13.11
C SER A 21 15.32 -16.61 -13.82
N ARG A 22 16.51 -16.01 -13.77
CA ARG A 22 16.95 -14.76 -14.41
C ARG A 22 16.75 -14.79 -15.92
N GLN A 23 16.09 -13.80 -16.51
CA GLN A 23 16.39 -13.31 -17.87
C GLN A 23 16.03 -11.82 -17.99
N PHE A 24 16.96 -10.94 -17.59
CA PHE A 24 16.99 -9.56 -18.07
C PHE A 24 18.05 -9.52 -19.18
N VAL A 25 17.62 -9.81 -20.42
CA VAL A 25 18.46 -9.59 -21.60
C VAL A 25 18.19 -8.17 -22.06
N GLN A 26 19.23 -7.37 -21.94
CA GLN A 26 19.32 -5.98 -22.32
C GLN A 26 19.15 -5.86 -23.84
N ALA A 27 18.16 -5.07 -24.27
CA ALA A 27 18.04 -4.56 -25.62
C ALA A 27 18.25 -3.04 -25.58
N PHE A 28 19.46 -2.60 -25.23
CA PHE A 28 19.92 -1.24 -25.47
C PHE A 28 20.73 -1.22 -26.76
N GLY A 29 20.02 -1.25 -27.88
CA GLY A 29 20.55 -0.77 -29.14
C GLY A 29 20.41 0.74 -29.17
N ILE A 30 21.47 1.48 -28.86
CA ILE A 30 21.65 2.85 -29.36
C ILE A 30 23.08 2.94 -29.90
N LEU A 31 23.14 3.03 -31.23
CA LEU A 31 24.33 3.33 -32.00
C LEU A 31 25.03 4.59 -31.44
N THR A 32 26.30 4.40 -31.12
CA THR A 32 27.41 5.32 -31.36
C THR A 32 27.05 6.63 -32.07
N GLN A 33 27.14 7.75 -31.35
CA GLN A 33 27.32 9.08 -31.94
C GLN A 33 28.67 9.66 -31.51
N SER A 34 29.34 10.21 -32.51
CA SER A 34 30.75 10.56 -32.61
C SER A 34 31.25 11.65 -31.65
N PRO A 35 32.57 11.74 -31.40
CA PRO A 35 33.15 12.78 -30.55
C PRO A 35 33.17 14.13 -31.27
N MET A 36 32.29 15.05 -30.86
CA MET A 36 32.45 16.46 -31.20
C MET A 36 33.55 17.09 -30.32
N ARG A 37 34.72 17.24 -30.93
CA ARG A 37 35.87 17.99 -30.45
C ARG A 37 35.59 19.48 -30.60
N TRP A 38 34.93 20.09 -29.62
CA TRP A 38 34.74 21.55 -29.55
C TRP A 38 35.58 22.14 -28.41
N LYS A 39 36.39 23.13 -28.79
CA LYS A 39 37.36 23.89 -27.97
C LYS A 39 36.74 24.37 -26.65
N GLN A 40 37.34 23.95 -25.53
CA GLN A 40 37.07 24.50 -24.19
C GLN A 40 37.82 25.82 -24.02
N THR A 41 37.17 26.92 -24.38
CA THR A 41 37.58 28.26 -23.95
C THR A 41 36.87 28.55 -22.63
N GLY A 42 37.64 28.80 -21.58
CA GLY A 42 37.16 28.85 -20.21
C GLY A 42 36.22 30.03 -19.93
N THR A 43 35.33 29.81 -18.97
CA THR A 43 34.91 30.83 -18.00
C THR A 43 34.35 30.10 -16.79
N ALA A 44 34.99 30.26 -15.64
CA ALA A 44 34.50 29.80 -14.36
C ALA A 44 33.21 30.56 -14.02
N VAL A 45 32.08 29.85 -13.92
CA VAL A 45 30.84 30.38 -13.33
C VAL A 45 30.53 29.53 -12.10
N LEU A 46 30.94 30.07 -10.96
CA LEU A 46 30.42 29.75 -9.64
C LEU A 46 28.92 30.08 -9.63
N LEU A 47 28.06 29.07 -9.68
CA LEU A 47 26.64 29.20 -9.34
C LEU A 47 26.22 28.01 -8.48
N THR A 48 26.18 28.28 -7.18
CA THR A 48 25.47 27.53 -6.15
C THR A 48 23.98 27.48 -6.51
N ILE A 49 23.49 26.33 -6.99
CA ILE A 49 22.05 26.03 -6.98
C ILE A 49 21.80 24.92 -5.98
N VAL A 50 21.15 25.37 -4.91
CA VAL A 50 20.54 24.66 -3.80
C VAL A 50 19.54 23.60 -4.30
N ALA A 51 19.54 22.47 -3.60
CA ALA A 51 18.46 21.49 -3.47
C ALA A 51 17.98 20.76 -4.74
N CYS A 52 18.63 19.64 -5.04
CA CYS A 52 17.97 18.49 -5.66
C CYS A 52 18.41 17.19 -4.97
N THR A 53 18.24 17.14 -3.65
CA THR A 53 18.35 15.92 -2.85
C THR A 53 16.96 15.36 -2.53
N LEU A 54 16.08 15.35 -3.53
CA LEU A 54 14.96 14.41 -3.49
C LEU A 54 15.52 13.07 -3.96
N PHE A 55 15.93 12.27 -2.97
CA PHE A 55 15.98 10.83 -3.11
C PHE A 55 14.60 10.35 -3.57
N GLY A 56 14.39 10.30 -4.89
CA GLY A 56 13.38 9.46 -5.51
C GLY A 56 13.80 8.02 -5.28
N CYS A 57 13.42 7.49 -4.12
CA CYS A 57 13.59 6.09 -3.77
C CYS A 57 12.74 5.26 -4.73
N GLY A 58 13.40 4.53 -5.62
CA GLY A 58 12.76 3.60 -6.54
C GLY A 58 12.36 2.31 -5.85
N GLY A 59 11.41 1.61 -6.49
CA GLY A 59 11.21 0.17 -6.32
C GLY A 59 9.82 -0.21 -5.81
N GLY A 60 8.95 -0.63 -6.73
CA GLY A 60 7.71 -1.34 -6.42
C GLY A 60 6.51 -0.80 -7.19
N LEU A 61 5.96 -1.60 -8.09
CA LEU A 61 4.72 -1.34 -8.81
C LEU A 61 3.52 -1.35 -7.83
N VAL A 62 3.31 -0.24 -7.13
CA VAL A 62 2.03 0.09 -6.50
C VAL A 62 1.55 1.36 -7.18
N ALA A 63 0.33 1.32 -7.73
CA ALA A 63 -0.23 2.43 -8.49
C ALA A 63 -0.18 3.73 -7.66
N PRO A 64 0.20 4.87 -8.25
CA PRO A 64 0.17 6.15 -7.57
C PRO A 64 -1.29 6.60 -7.47
N GLU A 65 -2.03 6.02 -6.52
CA GLU A 65 -3.07 6.77 -5.84
C GLU A 65 -2.37 8.06 -5.35
N GLY A 66 -2.93 9.24 -5.66
CA GLY A 66 -2.23 10.52 -5.46
C GLY A 66 -1.67 10.72 -4.04
N PRO A 67 -0.85 11.75 -3.81
CA PRO A 67 -0.16 11.96 -2.53
C PRO A 67 -1.10 12.09 -1.30
N GLN A 68 -2.39 12.37 -1.51
CA GLN A 68 -3.39 12.59 -0.45
C GLN A 68 -3.96 11.28 0.14
N PRO A 69 -4.54 10.34 -0.64
CA PRO A 69 -5.03 9.06 -0.10
C PRO A 69 -3.96 8.23 0.59
N ASN A 70 -2.72 8.27 0.08
CA ASN A 70 -1.63 7.45 0.62
C ASN A 70 -1.18 7.91 2.01
N ALA A 71 -1.20 9.22 2.29
CA ALA A 71 -0.82 9.72 3.61
C ALA A 71 -1.77 9.24 4.71
N PHE A 72 -3.08 9.33 4.48
CA PHE A 72 -4.10 8.84 5.41
C PHE A 72 -4.01 7.32 5.61
N ILE A 73 -3.90 6.56 4.53
CA ILE A 73 -3.83 5.10 4.59
C ILE A 73 -2.57 4.65 5.33
N ASN A 74 -1.42 5.27 5.06
CA ASN A 74 -0.17 5.00 5.79
C ASN A 74 -0.30 5.34 7.29
N GLN A 75 -0.97 6.44 7.61
CA GLN A 75 -1.21 6.84 9.00
C GLN A 75 -2.14 5.85 9.72
N VAL A 76 -3.18 5.36 9.05
CA VAL A 76 -4.05 4.29 9.56
C VAL A 76 -3.27 2.99 9.78
N GLN A 77 -2.43 2.59 8.83
CA GLN A 77 -1.62 1.39 8.99
C GLN A 77 -0.66 1.52 10.19
N SER A 78 0.03 2.65 10.31
CA SER A 78 1.00 2.88 11.39
C SER A 78 0.35 2.96 12.78
N ASN A 79 -0.76 3.69 12.91
CA ASN A 79 -1.38 3.96 14.22
C ASN A 79 -2.44 2.93 14.62
N CYS A 80 -3.16 2.38 13.64
CA CYS A 80 -4.30 1.48 13.86
C CYS A 80 -4.02 0.03 13.42
N GLY A 81 -2.87 -0.27 12.80
CA GLY A 81 -2.55 -1.58 12.20
C GLY A 81 -2.72 -2.79 13.12
N ARG A 82 -2.50 -2.61 14.43
CA ARG A 82 -2.66 -3.67 15.45
C ARG A 82 -4.11 -3.93 15.86
N LEU A 83 -5.04 -3.07 15.48
CA LEU A 83 -6.46 -3.24 15.76
C LEU A 83 -7.10 -4.11 14.68
N SER A 84 -8.13 -4.85 15.08
CA SER A 84 -8.80 -5.79 14.19
C SER A 84 -10.08 -5.20 13.61
N ILE A 85 -10.28 -5.48 12.32
CA ILE A 85 -11.54 -5.34 11.60
C ILE A 85 -12.00 -6.75 11.23
N GLY A 86 -13.18 -7.14 11.74
CA GLY A 86 -13.64 -8.51 11.70
C GLY A 86 -12.66 -9.44 12.44
N ALA A 87 -12.18 -10.46 11.73
CA ALA A 87 -11.22 -11.42 12.27
C ALA A 87 -9.74 -11.08 11.95
N GLN A 88 -9.48 -9.98 11.21
CA GLN A 88 -8.16 -9.67 10.67
C GLN A 88 -7.62 -8.36 11.26
N PRO A 89 -6.32 -8.27 11.59
CA PRO A 89 -5.69 -7.00 11.94
C PRO A 89 -5.61 -6.08 10.71
N ILE A 90 -5.71 -4.76 10.93
CA ILE A 90 -5.64 -3.75 9.87
C ILE A 90 -4.32 -3.85 9.08
N ASP A 91 -3.20 -4.16 9.75
CA ASP A 91 -1.90 -4.32 9.09
C ASP A 91 -1.89 -5.51 8.12
N TYR A 92 -2.65 -6.57 8.42
CA TYR A 92 -2.84 -7.65 7.45
C TYR A 92 -3.67 -7.19 6.27
N LEU A 93 -4.79 -6.49 6.52
CA LEU A 93 -5.69 -6.01 5.46
C LEU A 93 -5.01 -4.99 4.52
N LEU A 94 -4.11 -4.15 5.04
CA LEU A 94 -3.37 -3.14 4.29
C LEU A 94 -1.99 -3.62 3.80
N GLY A 95 -1.48 -4.73 4.35
CA GLY A 95 -0.17 -5.26 4.02
C GLY A 95 -0.16 -5.99 2.68
N ASP A 96 1.04 -6.16 2.11
CA ASP A 96 1.24 -6.76 0.80
C ASP A 96 0.73 -8.21 0.70
N GLU A 97 0.63 -8.93 1.82
CA GLU A 97 0.17 -10.33 1.85
C GLU A 97 -1.33 -10.49 1.60
N SER A 98 -2.17 -9.60 2.15
CA SER A 98 -3.62 -9.65 1.91
C SER A 98 -4.05 -8.63 0.87
N ASN A 99 -3.59 -7.38 1.03
CA ASN A 99 -3.99 -6.21 0.26
C ASN A 99 -5.49 -6.23 -0.07
N ASP A 100 -6.31 -6.20 0.97
CA ASP A 100 -7.75 -6.35 0.82
C ASP A 100 -8.32 -5.16 0.05
N ALA A 101 -8.64 -5.40 -1.22
CA ALA A 101 -9.08 -4.37 -2.15
C ALA A 101 -10.37 -3.69 -1.68
N TYR A 102 -11.24 -4.41 -0.95
CA TYR A 102 -12.47 -3.82 -0.42
C TYR A 102 -12.17 -2.85 0.72
N PHE A 103 -11.37 -3.26 1.71
CA PHE A 103 -10.99 -2.41 2.82
C PHE A 103 -10.22 -1.18 2.32
N LEU A 104 -9.30 -1.36 1.39
CA LEU A 104 -8.51 -0.28 0.80
C LEU A 104 -9.40 0.71 0.02
N ASP A 105 -10.35 0.22 -0.79
CA ASP A 105 -11.32 1.05 -1.50
C ASP A 105 -12.20 1.87 -0.54
N GLN A 106 -12.71 1.25 0.54
CA GLN A 106 -13.50 1.95 1.55
C GLN A 106 -12.68 3.02 2.27
N LEU A 107 -11.42 2.71 2.60
CA LEU A 107 -10.53 3.63 3.29
C LEU A 107 -10.14 4.82 2.39
N SER A 108 -9.92 4.56 1.10
CA SER A 108 -9.67 5.59 0.08
C SER A 108 -10.90 6.50 -0.10
N LYS A 109 -12.10 5.94 -0.23
CA LYS A 109 -13.36 6.71 -0.31
C LYS A 109 -13.61 7.57 0.92
N LEU A 110 -13.28 7.06 2.11
CA LEU A 110 -13.39 7.82 3.36
C LEU A 110 -12.39 8.98 3.40
N SER A 111 -11.15 8.75 2.95
CA SER A 111 -10.10 9.76 2.84
C SER A 111 -10.48 10.88 1.87
N ALA A 112 -10.97 10.51 0.69
CA ALA A 112 -11.42 11.44 -0.35
C ALA A 112 -12.75 12.15 0.00
N GLY A 113 -13.37 11.85 1.14
CA GLY A 113 -14.66 12.43 1.53
C GLY A 113 -15.84 11.97 0.68
N GLN A 114 -15.67 10.92 -0.12
CA GLN A 114 -16.73 10.34 -0.95
C GLN A 114 -17.77 9.58 -0.11
N ILE A 115 -17.35 9.07 1.05
CA ILE A 115 -18.24 8.47 2.07
C ILE A 115 -17.97 9.10 3.44
N ASN A 116 -19.02 9.17 4.27
CA ASN A 116 -18.91 9.65 5.64
C ASN A 116 -18.61 8.51 6.63
N GLN A 117 -18.36 8.87 7.91
CA GLN A 117 -18.04 7.89 8.95
C GLN A 117 -19.13 6.84 9.15
N ALA A 118 -20.41 7.24 9.12
CA ALA A 118 -21.53 6.32 9.30
C ALA A 118 -21.64 5.31 8.15
N THR A 119 -21.49 5.77 6.89
CA THR A 119 -21.44 4.90 5.71
C THR A 119 -20.26 3.93 5.80
N PHE A 120 -19.07 4.42 6.16
CA PHE A 120 -17.90 3.57 6.34
C PHE A 120 -18.12 2.52 7.43
N THR A 121 -18.60 2.92 8.62
CA THR A 121 -18.94 1.99 9.72
C THR A 121 -19.93 0.91 9.27
N ASN A 122 -20.99 1.28 8.56
CA ASN A 122 -21.99 0.32 8.08
C ASN A 122 -21.40 -0.67 7.07
N ASN A 123 -20.60 -0.18 6.13
CA ASN A 123 -19.94 -1.00 5.11
C ASN A 123 -18.98 -1.99 5.77
N ILE A 124 -18.15 -1.50 6.69
CA ILE A 124 -17.20 -2.31 7.44
C ILE A 124 -17.92 -3.36 8.30
N ASN A 125 -18.94 -2.98 9.06
CA ASN A 125 -19.66 -3.95 9.91
C ASN A 125 -20.46 -4.98 9.11
N SER A 126 -20.90 -4.63 7.90
CA SER A 126 -21.62 -5.55 7.02
C SER A 126 -20.69 -6.58 6.39
N PHE A 127 -19.50 -6.16 5.94
CA PHE A 127 -18.53 -7.04 5.29
C PHE A 127 -17.67 -7.81 6.30
N TYR A 128 -17.29 -7.16 7.40
CA TYR A 128 -16.42 -7.67 8.46
C TYR A 128 -17.20 -7.87 9.76
N SER A 129 -18.22 -8.73 9.73
CA SER A 129 -19.14 -8.96 10.84
C SER A 129 -18.56 -9.77 12.01
N ALA A 130 -17.42 -10.42 11.82
CA ALA A 130 -16.83 -11.35 12.78
C ALA A 130 -16.08 -10.70 13.96
N GLY A 131 -16.15 -9.38 14.15
CA GLY A 131 -15.30 -8.66 15.10
C GLY A 131 -15.94 -7.43 15.76
N ALA A 132 -15.38 -7.03 16.90
CA ALA A 132 -15.71 -5.79 17.60
C ALA A 132 -14.95 -4.61 16.95
N ASN A 133 -15.49 -4.09 15.85
CA ASN A 133 -14.82 -3.10 15.00
C ASN A 133 -14.71 -1.71 15.65
N ASP A 134 -15.44 -1.42 16.72
CA ASP A 134 -15.59 -0.07 17.30
C ASP A 134 -14.25 0.60 17.62
N ARG A 135 -13.30 -0.15 18.20
CA ARG A 135 -11.97 0.38 18.55
C ARG A 135 -11.17 0.75 17.30
N ALA A 136 -11.21 -0.11 16.29
CA ALA A 136 -10.52 0.09 15.03
C ALA A 136 -11.13 1.26 14.24
N LEU A 137 -12.47 1.31 14.15
CA LEU A 137 -13.21 2.41 13.52
C LEU A 137 -12.92 3.76 14.19
N SER A 138 -12.94 3.81 15.53
CA SER A 138 -12.59 5.02 16.27
C SER A 138 -11.17 5.50 15.95
N CYS A 139 -10.20 4.58 15.93
CA CYS A 139 -8.81 4.91 15.60
C CYS A 139 -8.68 5.50 14.19
N ILE A 140 -9.36 4.89 13.20
CA ILE A 140 -9.37 5.36 11.80
C ILE A 140 -9.94 6.78 11.70
N PHE A 141 -11.04 7.06 12.40
CA PHE A 141 -11.67 8.38 12.36
C PHE A 141 -10.84 9.46 13.05
N ASP A 142 -10.06 9.11 14.07
CA ASP A 142 -9.15 10.05 14.71
C ASP A 142 -7.97 10.43 13.80
N GLN A 143 -7.54 9.54 12.88
CA GLN A 143 -6.48 9.89 11.92
C GLN A 143 -6.91 11.00 10.96
N ARG A 144 -8.21 11.14 10.67
CA ARG A 144 -8.73 12.22 9.80
C ARG A 144 -8.60 13.62 10.38
N LYS A 145 -8.43 13.74 11.70
CA LYS A 145 -8.33 15.04 12.39
C LYS A 145 -6.89 15.57 12.42
N GLY A 146 -5.90 14.74 12.06
CA GLY A 146 -4.48 15.06 12.11
C GLY A 146 -3.81 15.22 10.73
N SER A 147 -4.59 15.28 9.65
CA SER A 147 -4.11 15.49 8.26
C SER A 147 -4.43 16.90 7.75
#